data_AF-A0A1H3QG26-F1
#
_entry.id   AF-A0A1H3QG26-F1
#
_cell.length_a   1.000
_cell.length_b   1.000
_cell.length_c   1.000
_cell.angle_alpha   90.00
_cell.angle_beta   90.00
_cell.angle_gamma   90.00
#
_symmetry.space_group_name_H-M   'P 1'
#
loop_
_entity.id
_entity.type
_entity.pdbx_description
1 polymer ?
#
loop_
_entity_poly.entity_id
_entity_poly.type
_entity_poly.pdbx_seq_one_letter_code
_entity_poly.pdbx_strand_id
1 'polypeptide(L)' 'MRQDAILFEDTLRNNITMYQDVPDEKVISILSKVGLDSYANHDSLDMLILEGGTNLSGGEKRRVTLARSCLYS' A
#
# COMPACT_ATOMS: atom_id res chain seq x y z
N MET A 1 -9.91 7.92 18.64
CA MET A 1 -8.69 8.14 17.82
C MET A 1 -8.63 7.05 16.78
N ARG A 2 -8.80 7.36 15.49
CA ARG A 2 -8.36 6.43 14.44
C ARG A 2 -6.85 6.59 14.38
N GLN A 3 -6.10 5.54 14.71
CA GLN A 3 -4.67 5.53 14.40
C GLN A 3 -4.59 5.43 12.87
N ASP A 4 -4.48 6.58 12.19
CA ASP A 4 -4.13 6.57 10.78
C ASP A 4 -2.77 5.86 10.69
N ALA A 5 -2.70 4.77 9.93
CA ALA A 5 -1.48 3.98 9.91
C ALA A 5 -0.34 4.82 9.32
N ILE A 6 0.81 4.77 9.97
CA ILE A 6 2.01 5.49 9.55
C ILE A 6 2.45 4.90 8.20
N LEU A 7 2.52 5.76 7.19
CA LEU A 7 3.17 5.43 5.93
C LEU A 7 4.64 5.81 6.03
N PHE A 8 5.50 4.92 5.56
CA PHE A 8 6.94 5.11 5.53
C PHE A 8 7.36 5.75 4.22
N GLU A 9 8.43 6.53 4.25
CA GLU A 9 9.08 7.04 3.05
C GLU A 9 9.85 5.91 2.35
N ASP A 10 9.14 5.13 1.56
CA ASP A 10 9.64 3.94 0.85
C ASP A 10 8.63 3.52 -0.23
N THR A 11 8.92 2.46 -0.97
CA THR A 11 8.06 1.88 -1.99
C THR A 11 6.65 1.56 -1.49
N LEU A 12 5.68 1.61 -2.40
CA LEU A 12 4.31 1.16 -2.15
C LEU A 12 4.30 -0.30 -1.68
N ARG A 13 5.13 -1.16 -2.30
CA ARG A 13 5.32 -2.56 -1.89
C ARG A 13 5.72 -2.64 -0.41
N ASN A 14 6.80 -2.00 0.00
CA ASN A 14 7.27 -2.07 1.39
C ASN A 14 6.26 -1.52 2.38
N ASN A 15 5.54 -0.47 1.97
CA ASN A 15 4.45 0.04 2.77
C ASN A 15 3.33 -0.99 2.94
N ILE A 16 3.01 -1.84 1.97
CA ILE A 16 1.95 -2.85 2.12
C ILE A 16 2.47 -4.11 2.81
N THR A 17 3.63 -4.61 2.40
CA THR A 17 4.21 -5.86 2.88
C THR A 17 4.90 -5.73 4.22
N MET A 18 5.10 -4.51 4.74
CA MET A 18 5.82 -4.29 6.00
C MET A 18 7.18 -5.02 6.00
N TYR A 19 7.89 -4.95 4.87
CA TYR A 19 9.21 -5.57 4.64
C TYR A 19 9.24 -7.11 4.68
N GLN A 20 8.08 -7.76 4.59
CA GLN A 20 8.01 -9.21 4.42
C GLN A 20 8.19 -9.61 2.96
N ASP A 21 8.74 -10.81 2.76
CA ASP A 21 8.84 -11.43 1.44
C ASP A 21 7.46 -11.92 1.01
N VAL A 22 6.83 -11.16 0.12
CA VAL A 22 5.48 -11.39 -0.38
C VAL A 22 5.53 -11.30 -1.89
N PRO A 23 5.01 -12.32 -2.63
CA PRO A 23 4.97 -12.27 -4.08
C PRO A 23 4.19 -11.05 -4.58
N ASP A 24 4.73 -10.37 -5.59
CA ASP A 24 4.14 -9.18 -6.20
C ASP A 24 2.70 -9.41 -6.66
N GLU A 25 2.41 -10.57 -7.24
CA GLU A 25 1.06 -10.96 -7.66
C GLU A 25 0.06 -10.94 -6.49
N LYS A 26 0.50 -11.29 -5.28
CA LYS A 26 -0.34 -11.20 -4.08
C LYS A 26 -0.62 -9.74 -3.74
N VAL A 27 0.40 -8.88 -3.77
CA VAL A 27 0.27 -7.44 -3.50
C VAL A 27 -0.65 -6.77 -4.51
N ILE A 28 -0.44 -7.03 -5.80
CA ILE A 28 -1.26 -6.55 -6.92
C ILE A 28 -2.72 -6.98 -6.74
N SER A 29 -2.97 -8.26 -6.43
CA SER A 29 -4.33 -8.76 -6.21
C SER A 29 -5.04 -8.06 -5.04
N ILE A 30 -4.31 -7.71 -3.98
CA ILE A 30 -4.85 -7.01 -2.82
C ILE A 30 -5.15 -5.55 -3.17
N LEU A 31 -4.25 -4.89 -3.92
CA LEU A 31 -4.45 -3.52 -4.40
C LEU A 31 -5.76 -3.40 -5.20
N SER A 32 -6.02 -4.32 -6.13
CA SER A 32 -7.31 -4.36 -6.83
C SER A 32 -8.49 -4.60 -5.88
N LYS A 33 -8.38 -5.55 -4.93
CA LYS A 33 -9.46 -5.83 -3.95
C LYS A 33 -9.83 -4.63 -3.08
N VAL A 34 -8.88 -3.77 -2.75
CA VAL A 34 -9.14 -2.58 -1.93
C VAL A 34 -9.53 -1.35 -2.75
N GLY A 35 -9.58 -1.45 -4.09
CA GLY A 35 -9.93 -0.33 -4.98
C GLY A 35 -8.76 0.63 -5.24
N LEU A 36 -7.54 0.10 -5.31
CA LEU A 36 -6.31 0.79 -5.75
C LEU A 36 -5.86 0.27 -7.12
N ASP A 37 -6.79 0.06 -8.04
CA ASP A 37 -6.51 -0.56 -9.35
C ASP A 37 -5.45 0.19 -10.18
N SER A 38 -5.37 1.51 -10.05
CA SER A 38 -4.32 2.33 -10.70
C SER A 38 -2.91 1.97 -10.24
N TYR A 39 -2.78 1.40 -9.04
CA TYR A 39 -1.51 0.95 -8.46
C TYR A 39 -1.32 -0.56 -8.56
N ALA A 40 -2.33 -1.31 -9.02
CA ALA A 40 -2.31 -2.77 -9.09
C ALA A 40 -1.56 -3.25 -10.36
N ASN A 41 -0.30 -2.86 -10.47
CA ASN A 41 0.62 -3.24 -11.54
C ASN A 41 2.06 -3.21 -11.02
N HIS A 42 2.94 -3.96 -11.69
CA HIS A 42 4.35 -4.09 -11.32
C HIS A 42 5.07 -2.74 -11.24
N ASP A 43 4.84 -1.83 -12.20
CA ASP A 43 5.49 -0.52 -12.24
C ASP A 43 5.18 0.35 -11.01
N SER A 44 3.97 0.24 -10.48
CA SER A 44 3.51 1.03 -9.34
C SER A 44 3.98 0.47 -7.99
N LEU A 45 4.43 -0.79 -7.93
CA LEU A 45 4.90 -1.39 -6.67
C LEU A 45 6.14 -0.68 -6.14
N ASP A 46 7.02 -0.26 -7.04
CA ASP A 46 8.27 0.46 -6.71
C ASP A 46 8.07 1.98 -6.64
N MET A 47 6.83 2.48 -6.79
CA MET A 47 6.50 3.89 -6.58
C MET A 47 6.86 4.29 -5.15
N LEU A 48 7.66 5.35 -5.01
CA LEU A 48 8.00 5.91 -3.71
C LEU A 48 6.80 6.63 -3.09
N ILE A 49 6.45 6.24 -1.87
CA ILE A 49 5.59 7.00 -0.99
C ILE A 49 6.48 8.03 -0.29
N LEU A 50 6.10 9.30 -0.35
CA LEU A 50 6.85 10.38 0.32
C LEU A 50 6.52 10.41 1.82
N GLU A 51 7.26 11.20 2.60
CA GLU A 51 7.03 11.37 4.03
C GLU A 51 5.53 11.56 4.37
N GLY A 52 4.99 10.72 5.26
CA GLY A 52 3.58 10.73 5.66
C GLY A 52 2.58 10.45 4.53
N GLY A 53 3.04 9.92 3.39
CA GLY A 53 2.29 9.73 2.15
C GLY A 53 1.75 11.02 1.55
N THR A 54 2.50 12.12 1.59
CA THR A 54 2.06 13.41 1.03
C THR A 54 1.68 13.36 -0.46
N ASN A 55 2.18 12.38 -1.21
CA ASN A 55 1.82 12.12 -2.61
C ASN A 55 0.58 11.22 -2.80
N LEU A 56 -0.12 10.85 -1.73
CA LEU A 56 -1.37 10.09 -1.78
C LEU A 56 -2.53 10.93 -1.24
N SER A 57 -3.70 10.80 -1.89
CA SER A 57 -4.95 11.32 -1.35
C SER A 57 -5.32 10.62 -0.03
N GLY A 58 -6.14 11.27 0.80
CA GLY A 58 -6.59 10.67 2.06
C GLY A 58 -7.34 9.34 1.88
N GLY A 59 -8.03 9.15 0.75
CA GLY A 59 -8.68 7.88 0.40
C GLY A 59 -7.68 6.76 0.10
N GLU A 60 -6.61 7.08 -0.63
CA GLU A 60 -5.55 6.13 -0.96
C GLU A 60 -4.78 5.70 0.30
N LYS A 61 -4.44 6.63 1.20
CA LYS A 61 -3.78 6.28 2.48
C LYS A 61 -4.58 5.27 3.29
N ARG A 62 -5.90 5.44 3.35
CA ARG A 62 -6.81 4.51 4.02
C ARG A 62 -6.83 3.15 3.34
N ARG A 63 -6.83 3.11 2.01
CA ARG A 63 -6.79 1.86 1.24
C ARG A 63 -5.45 1.14 1.33
N VAL A 64 -4.32 1.85 1.39
CA VAL A 64 -3.00 1.25 1.67
C VAL A 64 -3.00 0.60 3.06
N THR A 65 -3.58 1.28 4.04
CA THR A 65 -3.76 0.72 5.40
C THR A 65 -4.65 -0.53 5.38
N LEU A 66 -5.75 -0.49 4.62
CA LEU A 66 -6.64 -1.63 4.45
C LEU A 66 -5.92 -2.80 3.75
N ALA A 67 -5.09 -2.53 2.73
CA ALA A 67 -4.29 -3.52 2.04
C ALA A 67 -3.35 -4.26 2.99
N ARG A 68 -2.69 -3.53 3.93
CA ARG A 68 -1.90 -4.15 5.01
C ARG A 68 -2.74 -5.13 5.82
N SER A 69 -3.91 -4.69 6.29
CA SER A 69 -4.80 -5.57 7.08
C SER A 69 -5.23 -6.80 6.27
N CYS A 70 -5.61 -6.64 5.00
CA CYS A 70 -6.02 -7.75 4.13
C CYS A 70 -4.88 -8.72 3.81
N LEU A 71 -3.63 -8.27 3.77
CA LEU A 71 -2.47 -9.12 3.50
C LEU A 71 -2.20 -10.13 4.62
N TYR A 72 -2.53 -9.75 5.86
CA TYR A 72 -2.30 -10.52 7.09
C TYR A 72 -3.58 -11.07 7.72
N SER A 73 -4.73 -10.89 7.06
CA SER A 73 -6.01 -11.51 7.45
C SER A 73 -6.12 -12.95 6.97
#